data_AF-A0A6P0XGV0-F1
#
_entry.id   AF-A0A6P0XGV0-F1
#
_cell.length_a   1.000
_cell.length_b   1.000
_cell.length_c   1.000
_cell.angle_alpha   90.00
_cell.angle_beta   90.00
_cell.angle_gamma   90.00
#
_symmetry.space_group_name_H-M   'P 1'
#
loop_
_entity.id
_entity.type
_entity.pdbx_description
1 polymer ?
#
loop_
_entity_poly.entity_id
_entity_poly.type
_entity_poly.pdbx_seq_one_letter_code
_entity_poly.pdbx_strand_id
1 'polypeptide(L)'
;MISYFFSPHRQTQKWNRDEFIDLLRKVPTMFYYLNTRGLLSSKPEVNFVMCFESLENDFRKVSQILELENFQLPVRNKSNREDYWKYYDSELVDMVAHKYAAEIEYAGYSFCKPTNKFI
;
A
#
# COMPACT_ATOMS: atom_id res chain seq x y z
N MET A 1 2.37 3.22 -0.15
CA MET A 1 2.72 4.60 0.23
C MET A 1 3.00 5.49 -0.97
N ILE A 2 4.01 5.19 -1.80
CA ILE A 2 4.30 5.96 -3.03
C ILE A 2 3.12 5.98 -4.02
N SER A 3 2.35 4.88 -4.08
CA SER A 3 1.15 4.80 -4.89
C SER A 3 0.10 5.84 -4.52
N TYR A 4 -0.01 6.15 -3.22
CA TYR A 4 -0.92 7.16 -2.70
C TYR A 4 -0.42 8.59 -2.95
N PHE A 5 0.89 8.77 -3.08
CA PHE A 5 1.48 10.05 -3.50
C PHE A 5 1.03 10.43 -4.92
N PHE A 6 1.04 9.45 -5.85
CA PHE A 6 0.64 9.62 -7.25
C PHE A 6 -0.84 9.31 -7.55
N SER A 7 -1.71 9.25 -6.53
CA SER A 7 -3.14 8.97 -6.76
C SER A 7 -3.77 10.06 -7.64
N PRO A 8 -4.61 9.72 -8.63
CA PRO A 8 -5.19 10.69 -9.58
C PRO A 8 -5.99 11.85 -8.95
N HIS A 9 -6.54 11.65 -7.76
CA HIS A 9 -7.26 12.69 -7.01
C HIS A 9 -6.34 13.71 -6.34
N ARG A 10 -5.03 13.47 -6.34
CA ARG A 10 -4.02 14.43 -5.89
C ARG A 10 -3.49 15.16 -7.11
N GLN A 11 -3.38 16.48 -7.00
CA GLN A 11 -2.88 17.33 -8.09
C GLN A 11 -1.37 17.13 -8.38
N THR A 12 -0.69 16.30 -7.58
CA THR A 12 0.74 16.01 -7.69
C THR A 12 1.01 14.98 -8.78
N GLN A 13 1.52 15.42 -9.94
CA GLN A 13 1.97 14.53 -11.02
C GLN A 13 3.49 14.33 -11.05
N LYS A 14 4.25 15.19 -10.37
CA LYS A 14 5.72 15.14 -10.36
C LYS A 14 6.22 14.73 -8.99
N TRP A 15 7.25 13.89 -8.97
CA TRP A 15 7.94 13.51 -7.73
C TRP A 15 8.51 14.74 -7.02
N ASN A 16 8.21 14.87 -5.74
CA ASN A 16 8.80 15.85 -4.83
C ASN A 16 9.01 15.17 -3.47
N ARG A 17 10.28 15.10 -3.06
CA ARG A 17 10.69 14.41 -1.83
C ARG A 17 10.10 15.05 -0.58
N ASP A 18 10.12 16.38 -0.50
CA ASP A 18 9.65 17.10 0.69
C ASP A 18 8.14 16.98 0.84
N GLU A 19 7.40 17.05 -0.28
CA GLU A 19 5.96 16.78 -0.28
C GLU A 19 5.64 15.34 0.13
N PHE A 20 6.49 14.37 -0.25
CA PHE A 20 6.33 12.98 0.16
C PHE A 20 6.61 12.80 1.65
N ILE A 21 7.63 13.46 2.19
CA ILE A 21 7.90 13.48 3.63
C ILE A 21 6.74 14.09 4.41
N ASP A 22 6.20 15.21 3.95
CA ASP A 22 5.04 15.84 4.58
C ASP A 22 3.80 14.95 4.52
N LEU A 23 3.64 14.20 3.43
CA LEU A 23 2.61 13.17 3.34
C LEU A 23 2.84 12.06 4.38
N LEU A 24 4.06 11.55 4.47
CA LEU A 24 4.44 10.53 5.46
C LEU A 24 4.22 11.00 6.89
N ARG A 25 4.20 12.30 7.18
CA ARG A 25 3.87 12.79 8.53
C ARG A 25 2.37 12.84 8.79
N LYS A 26 1.56 13.14 7.76
CA LYS A 26 0.12 13.43 7.90
C LYS A 26 -0.79 12.21 7.75
N VAL A 27 -0.40 11.24 6.92
CA VAL A 27 -1.29 10.12 6.55
C VAL A 27 -1.39 9.12 7.70
N PRO A 28 -2.57 8.78 8.22
CA PRO A 28 -2.71 7.69 9.18
C PRO A 28 -2.18 6.34 8.65
N THR A 29 -1.89 5.41 9.55
CA THR A 29 -1.53 4.04 9.17
C THR A 29 -2.73 3.32 8.57
N MET A 30 -2.53 2.26 7.79
CA MET A 30 -3.62 1.40 7.32
C MET A 30 -4.44 0.83 8.49
N PHE A 31 -3.83 0.45 9.61
CA PHE A 31 -4.55 -0.01 10.80
C PHE A 31 -5.47 1.06 11.40
N TYR A 32 -5.15 2.35 11.26
CA TYR A 32 -6.10 3.40 11.65
C TYR A 32 -7.41 3.32 10.86
N TYR A 33 -7.35 2.97 9.57
CA TYR A 33 -8.53 2.86 8.71
C TYR A 33 -9.27 1.53 8.86
N LEU A 34 -8.56 0.46 9.21
CA LEU A 34 -9.16 -0.88 9.34
C LEU A 34 -9.70 -1.16 10.75
N ASN A 35 -9.54 -0.23 11.70
CA ASN A 35 -9.99 -0.41 13.09
C ASN A 35 -11.07 0.61 13.45
N THR A 36 -12.19 0.11 13.97
CA THR A 36 -13.42 0.89 14.19
C THR A 36 -13.38 1.78 15.43
N ARG A 37 -12.38 1.63 16.30
CA ARG A 37 -12.33 2.29 17.63
C ARG A 37 -11.13 3.21 17.85
N GLY A 38 -10.33 3.48 16.82
CA GLY A 38 -9.12 4.32 16.96
C GLY A 38 -8.08 3.78 17.94
N LEU A 39 -8.21 2.52 18.37
CA LEU A 39 -7.23 1.84 19.20
C LEU A 39 -6.05 1.43 18.32
N LEU A 40 -4.84 1.71 18.80
CA LEU A 40 -3.59 1.20 18.25
C LEU A 40 -3.54 -0.33 18.44
N SER A 41 -4.28 -1.06 17.61
CA SER A 41 -4.17 -2.51 17.48
C SER A 41 -3.09 -2.84 16.47
N SER A 42 -2.26 -3.85 16.77
CA SER A 42 -1.26 -4.41 15.86
C SER A 42 -1.86 -5.34 14.80
N LYS A 43 -3.20 -5.47 14.76
CA LYS A 43 -3.94 -6.25 13.78
C LYS A 43 -5.22 -5.53 13.33
N PRO A 44 -5.70 -5.77 12.10
CA PRO A 44 -6.89 -5.12 11.60
C PRO A 44 -8.19 -5.78 12.14
N GLU A 45 -9.24 -4.98 12.36
CA GLU A 45 -10.58 -5.42 12.79
C GLU A 45 -11.49 -5.78 11.60
N VAL A 46 -10.95 -6.50 10.62
CA VAL A 46 -11.70 -6.99 9.46
C VAL A 46 -11.45 -8.48 9.25
N ASN A 47 -12.39 -9.18 8.61
CA ASN A 47 -12.26 -10.61 8.36
C ASN A 47 -11.22 -10.95 7.29
N PHE A 48 -10.97 -10.02 6.37
CA PHE A 48 -10.06 -10.23 5.25
C PHE A 48 -9.48 -8.92 4.72
N VAL A 49 -8.17 -8.91 4.45
CA VAL A 49 -7.45 -7.80 3.80
C VAL A 49 -6.84 -8.34 2.51
N MET A 50 -7.17 -7.72 1.38
CA MET A 50 -6.64 -8.12 0.07
C MET A 50 -5.29 -7.44 -0.21
N CYS A 51 -4.36 -8.15 -0.86
CA CYS A 51 -3.08 -7.57 -1.30
C CYS A 51 -3.13 -7.18 -2.78
N PHE A 52 -2.48 -6.07 -3.16
CA PHE A 52 -2.48 -5.63 -4.56
C PHE A 52 -1.75 -6.61 -5.48
N GLU A 53 -0.69 -7.24 -4.98
CA GLU A 53 0.12 -8.23 -5.70
C GLU A 53 -0.66 -9.52 -6.02
N SER A 54 -1.70 -9.82 -5.24
CA SER A 54 -2.59 -10.99 -5.40
C SER A 54 -4.05 -10.59 -5.60
N LEU A 55 -4.32 -9.35 -6.03
CA LEU A 55 -5.65 -8.74 -5.96
C LEU A 55 -6.73 -9.58 -6.65
N GLU A 56 -6.44 -10.09 -7.85
CA GLU A 56 -7.40 -10.93 -8.60
C GLU A 56 -7.75 -12.21 -7.84
N ASN A 57 -6.74 -12.87 -7.24
CA ASN A 57 -6.95 -14.11 -6.49
C ASN A 57 -7.68 -13.83 -5.17
N ASP A 58 -7.31 -12.76 -4.47
CA ASP A 58 -7.93 -12.38 -3.21
C ASP A 58 -9.38 -11.90 -3.43
N PHE A 59 -9.63 -11.18 -4.51
CA PHE A 59 -10.98 -10.80 -4.92
C PHE A 59 -11.84 -12.02 -5.24
N ARG A 60 -11.30 -13.01 -5.97
CA ARG A 60 -12.01 -14.27 -6.23
C ARG A 60 -12.42 -14.99 -4.94
N LYS A 61 -11.54 -15.06 -3.94
CA LYS A 61 -11.86 -15.65 -2.63
C LYS A 61 -13.00 -14.91 -1.94
N VAL A 62 -12.95 -13.57 -1.92
CA VAL A 62 -14.01 -12.74 -1.31
C VAL A 62 -15.32 -12.91 -2.05
N SER A 63 -15.32 -12.91 -3.39
CA SER A 63 -16.52 -13.12 -4.20
C SER A 63 -17.16 -14.49 -3.93
N GLN A 64 -16.36 -15.53 -3.72
CA GLN A 64 -16.87 -16.86 -3.32
C GLN A 64 -17.51 -16.83 -1.92
N ILE A 65 -16.89 -16.16 -0.96
CA ILE A 65 -17.44 -15.99 0.40
C ILE A 65 -18.77 -15.23 0.38
N LEU A 66 -18.90 -14.25 -0.53
CA LEU A 66 -20.07 -13.40 -0.67
C LEU A 66 -21.12 -13.93 -1.67
N GLU A 67 -20.90 -15.12 -2.24
CA GLU A 67 -21.77 -15.73 -3.25
C GLU A 67 -22.03 -14.81 -4.47
N LEU A 68 -21.00 -14.06 -4.89
CA LEU A 68 -21.05 -13.18 -6.06
C LEU A 68 -20.62 -13.95 -7.31
N GLU A 69 -21.52 -14.05 -8.29
CA GLU A 69 -21.23 -14.71 -9.56
C GLU A 69 -20.69 -13.72 -10.61
N ASN A 70 -19.67 -14.15 -11.36
CA ASN A 70 -19.17 -13.53 -12.59
C ASN A 70 -18.75 -12.05 -12.50
N PHE A 71 -18.23 -11.61 -11.34
CA PHE A 71 -17.71 -10.25 -11.20
C PHE A 71 -16.20 -10.17 -11.47
N GLN A 72 -15.79 -9.24 -12.33
CA GLN A 72 -14.38 -8.89 -12.55
C GLN A 72 -14.13 -7.46 -12.06
N LEU A 73 -12.98 -7.23 -11.42
CA LEU A 73 -12.62 -5.89 -10.95
C LEU A 73 -12.26 -4.97 -12.14
N PRO A 74 -12.98 -3.85 -12.33
CA PRO A 74 -12.59 -2.88 -13.34
C PRO A 74 -11.32 -2.12 -12.91
N VAL A 75 -10.37 -1.94 -13.83
CA VAL A 75 -9.19 -1.11 -13.58
C VAL A 75 -9.55 0.37 -13.76
N ARG A 76 -9.84 1.06 -12.65
CA ARG A 76 -10.15 2.50 -12.67
C ARG A 76 -8.95 3.39 -12.34
N ASN A 77 -8.12 2.95 -11.40
CA ASN A 77 -7.02 3.74 -10.85
C ASN A 77 -5.67 3.18 -11.32
N LYS A 78 -5.23 3.61 -12.50
CA LYS A 78 -3.89 3.30 -13.02
C LYS A 78 -3.00 4.53 -12.86
N SER A 79 -2.07 4.49 -11.90
CA SER A 79 -1.09 5.56 -11.73
C SER A 79 0.01 5.45 -12.80
N ASN A 80 0.41 6.58 -13.39
CA ASN A 80 1.62 6.66 -14.20
C ASN A 80 2.80 7.01 -13.29
N ARG A 81 3.64 6.02 -12.97
CA ARG A 81 4.83 6.19 -12.11
C ARG A 81 5.88 5.16 -12.47
N GLU A 82 7.12 5.44 -12.09
CA GLU A 82 8.21 4.46 -12.16
C GLU A 82 8.09 3.42 -11.04
N ASP A 83 8.99 2.44 -11.07
CA ASP A 83 9.12 1.46 -10.00
C ASP A 83 9.39 2.14 -8.65
N TYR A 84 8.74 1.62 -7.60
CA TYR A 84 8.70 2.31 -6.31
C TYR A 84 10.10 2.61 -5.76
N TRP A 85 11.05 1.67 -5.89
CA TRP A 85 12.38 1.77 -5.29
C TRP A 85 13.20 2.95 -5.82
N LYS A 86 12.86 3.50 -6.99
CA LYS A 86 13.56 4.66 -7.56
C LYS A 86 13.26 5.97 -6.81
N TYR A 87 12.18 6.01 -6.03
CA TYR A 87 11.78 7.17 -5.24
C TYR A 87 12.31 7.13 -3.80
N TYR A 88 12.93 6.02 -3.38
CA TYR A 88 13.35 5.83 -1.99
C TYR A 88 14.88 5.90 -1.88
N ASP A 89 15.35 6.84 -1.07
CA ASP A 89 16.69 6.81 -0.48
C ASP A 89 16.66 6.08 0.87
N SER A 90 17.82 5.89 1.50
CA SER A 90 17.91 5.20 2.79
C SER A 90 17.08 5.87 3.88
N GLU A 91 17.03 7.20 3.91
CA GLU A 91 16.24 7.95 4.90
C GLU A 91 14.74 7.68 4.72
N LEU A 92 14.23 7.72 3.48
CA LEU A 92 12.83 7.42 3.20
C LEU A 92 12.47 5.97 3.50
N VAL A 93 13.39 5.02 3.26
CA VAL A 93 13.22 3.62 3.66
C VAL A 93 13.07 3.53 5.17
N ASP A 94 13.96 4.16 5.93
CA ASP A 94 13.93 4.13 7.39
C ASP A 94 12.63 4.78 7.91
N MET A 95 12.23 5.92 7.37
CA MET A 95 10.98 6.58 7.75
C MET A 95 9.75 5.69 7.54
N VAL A 96 9.66 5.00 6.41
CA VAL A 96 8.54 4.09 6.12
C VAL A 96 8.64 2.82 6.98
N ALA A 97 9.83 2.25 7.15
CA ALA A 97 10.04 1.06 7.97
C ALA A 97 9.64 1.32 9.43
N HIS A 98 10.02 2.46 10.00
CA HIS A 98 9.65 2.84 11.37
C HIS A 98 8.16 3.11 11.50
N LYS A 99 7.59 3.92 10.59
CA LYS A 99 6.18 4.33 10.71
C LYS A 99 5.21 3.16 10.51
N TYR A 100 5.52 2.26 9.59
CA TYR A 100 4.62 1.19 9.16
C TYR A 100 5.09 -0.19 9.63
N ALA A 101 5.96 -0.27 10.65
CA ALA A 101 6.58 -1.50 11.13
C ALA A 101 5.58 -2.64 11.36
N ALA A 102 4.50 -2.37 12.11
CA ALA A 102 3.48 -3.37 12.42
C ALA A 102 2.73 -3.88 11.17
N GLU A 103 2.58 -3.02 10.15
CA GLU A 103 1.89 -3.38 8.90
C GLU A 103 2.79 -4.15 7.96
N ILE A 104 4.08 -3.79 7.93
CA ILE A 104 5.11 -4.51 7.19
C ILE A 104 5.24 -5.93 7.75
N GLU A 105 5.26 -6.06 9.09
CA GLU A 105 5.26 -7.36 9.77
C GLU A 105 3.99 -8.15 9.45
N TYR A 106 2.81 -7.54 9.63
CA TYR A 106 1.52 -8.18 9.36
C TYR A 106 1.39 -8.69 7.91
N ALA A 107 1.80 -7.87 6.94
CA ALA A 107 1.68 -8.19 5.52
C ALA A 107 2.88 -9.00 4.98
N GLY A 108 3.94 -9.20 5.77
CA GLY A 108 5.15 -9.90 5.35
C GLY A 108 5.93 -9.18 4.25
N TYR A 109 5.88 -7.85 4.19
CA TYR A 109 6.62 -7.07 3.21
C TYR A 109 8.11 -6.94 3.60
N SER A 110 8.98 -6.85 2.60
CA SER A 110 10.39 -6.53 2.79
C SER A 110 10.83 -5.49 1.75
N PHE A 111 11.58 -4.48 2.19
CA PHE A 111 12.22 -3.56 1.27
C PHE A 111 13.34 -4.27 0.50
N CYS A 112 13.05 -4.66 -0.74
CA CYS A 112 14.04 -5.21 -1.64
C CYS A 112 14.32 -4.19 -2.74
N LYS A 113 15.52 -3.60 -2.77
CA LYS A 113 16.07 -3.14 -4.05
C LYS A 113 16.13 -4.39 -4.93
N PRO A 114 15.68 -4.38 -6.20
CA PRO A 114 15.99 -5.47 -7.09
C PRO A 114 17.51 -5.56 -7.16
N THR A 115 18.08 -6.55 -6.47
CA THR A 115 19.38 -7.07 -6.83
C THR A 115 19.17 -7.61 -8.22
N ASN A 116 19.88 -7.07 -9.22
CA ASN A 116 19.81 -7.54 -10.59
C ASN A 116 19.78 -9.07 -10.59
N LYS A 117 18.58 -9.64 -10.76
CA LYS A 117 18.43 -11.02 -11.17
C LYS A 117 18.44 -10.93 -12.69
N PHE A 118 19.62 -11.23 -13.23
CA PHE A 118 19.89 -11.85 -14.54
C PHE A 118 18.59 -12.20 -15.29
N ILE A 119 18.33 -11.79 -16.54
CA ILE A 119 19.14 -11.57 -17.75
C ILE A 119 18.48 -10.46 -18.57
#